data_AF-A0A2E6JGW6-F1
#
_entry.id   AF-A0A2E6JGW6-F1
#
_cell.length_a   1.000
_cell.length_b   1.000
_cell.length_c   1.000
_cell.angle_alpha   90.00
_cell.angle_beta   90.00
_cell.angle_gamma   90.00
#
_symmetry.space_group_name_H-M   'P 1'
#
loop_
_entity.id
_entity.type
_entity.pdbx_description
1 polymer ?
#
loop_
_entity_poly.entity_id
_entity_poly.type
_entity_poly.pdbx_seq_one_letter_code
_entity_poly.pdbx_strand_id
1 'polypeptide(L)'
;MKPRKNNSNIQKKVIKLFLLLGVGILLITFFFGDHGIYHLYTIKSERSKIQKEIDSLREKKLVLEDEKTRLKTDFKYIEEMAREKYRMAKKGEKVFKVIEKDD
;
A
#
# COMPACT_ATOMS: atom_id res chain seq x y z
N MET A 1 10.41 -60.84 44.46
CA MET A 1 11.14 -59.56 44.54
C MET A 1 10.65 -58.65 43.41
N LYS A 2 9.73 -57.70 43.66
CA LYS A 2 9.20 -56.82 42.60
C LYS A 2 10.25 -55.75 42.26
N PRO A 3 10.59 -55.53 40.99
CA PRO A 3 11.62 -54.55 40.63
C PRO A 3 11.11 -53.15 40.95
N ARG A 4 11.91 -52.43 41.75
CA ARG A 4 11.70 -51.03 42.12
C ARG A 4 11.78 -50.19 40.84
N LYS A 5 10.60 -49.88 40.28
CA LYS A 5 10.44 -49.10 39.05
C LYS A 5 11.24 -47.81 39.18
N ASN A 6 12.10 -47.56 38.19
CA ASN A 6 13.07 -46.47 38.22
C ASN A 6 12.37 -45.11 37.99
N ASN A 7 11.74 -44.58 39.04
CA ASN A 7 10.97 -43.33 39.03
C ASN A 7 11.80 -42.13 38.56
N SER A 8 13.13 -42.18 38.73
CA SER A 8 14.04 -41.11 38.29
C SER A 8 14.05 -40.90 36.77
N ASN A 9 13.92 -41.96 35.98
CA ASN A 9 13.89 -41.87 34.52
C ASN A 9 12.54 -41.32 34.03
N ILE A 10 11.45 -41.67 34.72
CA ILE A 10 10.11 -41.16 34.41
C ILE A 10 10.03 -39.68 34.76
N GLN A 11 10.51 -39.26 35.94
CA GLN A 11 10.61 -37.86 36.32
C GLN A 11 11.46 -37.04 35.35
N LYS A 12 12.63 -37.55 34.95
CA LYS A 12 13.49 -36.89 33.94
C LYS A 12 12.78 -36.75 32.59
N LYS A 13 12.03 -37.75 32.13
CA LYS A 13 11.23 -37.67 30.90
C LYS A 13 10.12 -36.62 30.99
N VAL A 14 9.41 -36.57 32.11
CA VAL A 14 8.32 -35.60 32.35
C VAL A 14 8.88 -34.18 32.39
N ILE A 15 10.00 -33.96 33.10
CA ILE A 15 10.70 -32.66 33.13
C ILE A 15 11.16 -32.25 31.73
N LYS A 16 11.75 -33.18 30.96
CA LYS A 16 12.13 -32.90 29.57
C LYS A 16 10.93 -32.52 28.69
N LEU A 17 9.80 -33.18 28.86
CA LEU A 17 8.59 -32.90 28.10
C LEU A 17 8.02 -31.52 28.45
N PHE A 18 7.95 -31.17 29.73
CA PHE A 18 7.56 -29.84 30.18
C PHE A 18 8.50 -28.75 29.68
N LEU A 19 9.82 -29.01 29.70
CA LEU A 19 10.81 -28.07 29.16
C LEU A 19 10.61 -27.85 27.65
N LEU A 20 10.38 -28.93 26.89
CA LEU A 20 10.08 -28.85 25.45
C LEU A 20 8.80 -28.08 25.15
N LEU A 21 7.75 -28.31 25.94
CA LEU A 21 6.48 -27.58 25.85
C LEU A 21 6.66 -26.09 26.15
N GLY A 22 7.41 -25.75 27.20
CA GLY A 22 7.69 -24.35 27.56
C GLY A 22 8.46 -23.62 26.45
N VAL A 23 9.49 -24.26 25.88
CA VAL A 23 10.23 -23.70 24.74
C VAL A 23 9.34 -23.56 23.50
N GLY A 24 8.49 -24.55 23.23
CA GLY A 24 7.55 -24.50 22.10
C GLY A 24 6.57 -23.33 22.23
N ILE A 25 5.97 -23.14 23.40
CA ILE A 25 5.06 -22.01 23.67
C ILE A 25 5.81 -20.68 23.52
N LEU A 26 7.03 -20.59 24.05
CA LEU A 26 7.85 -19.38 23.96
C LEU A 26 8.19 -19.03 22.50
N LEU A 27 8.53 -20.02 21.68
CA LEU A 27 8.80 -19.81 20.26
C LEU A 27 7.51 -19.38 19.53
N ILE A 28 6.38 -20.02 19.78
CA ILE A 28 5.11 -19.65 19.16
C ILE A 28 4.74 -18.22 19.54
N THR A 29 4.81 -17.82 20.81
CA THR A 29 4.49 -16.44 21.22
C THR A 29 5.52 -15.42 20.74
N PHE A 30 6.79 -15.80 20.59
CA PHE A 30 7.83 -14.91 20.08
C PHE A 30 7.70 -14.66 18.56
N PHE A 31 7.33 -15.68 17.79
CA PHE A 31 7.16 -15.56 16.34
C PHE A 31 5.75 -15.08 15.93
N PHE A 32 4.69 -15.54 16.62
CA PHE A 32 3.27 -15.28 16.32
C PHE A 32 2.54 -14.39 17.32
N GLY A 33 3.16 -13.96 18.43
CA GLY A 33 2.52 -13.01 19.34
C GLY A 33 2.28 -11.66 18.68
N ASP A 34 1.47 -10.80 19.31
CA ASP A 34 1.08 -9.46 18.81
C ASP A 34 2.26 -8.57 18.38
N HIS A 35 3.48 -8.87 18.84
CA HIS A 35 4.71 -8.15 18.54
C HIS A 35 5.76 -9.01 17.80
N GLY A 36 5.34 -10.14 17.24
CA GLY A 36 6.21 -11.04 16.49
C GLY A 36 6.79 -10.38 15.24
N ILE A 37 7.86 -10.99 14.72
CA ILE A 37 8.66 -10.46 13.59
C ILE A 37 7.80 -10.24 12.33
N TYR A 38 6.73 -11.03 12.17
CA TYR A 38 5.78 -10.90 11.06
C TYR A 38 5.03 -9.56 11.08
N HIS A 39 4.62 -9.08 12.26
CA HIS A 39 3.90 -7.82 12.38
C HIS A 39 4.76 -6.62 11.96
N LEU A 40 6.04 -6.64 12.35
CA LEU A 40 7.00 -5.60 11.96
C LEU A 40 7.21 -5.55 10.43
N TYR A 41 7.22 -6.71 9.77
CA TYR A 41 7.34 -6.78 8.32
C TYR A 41 6.11 -6.20 7.62
N THR A 42 4.91 -6.55 8.08
CA THR A 42 3.65 -6.02 7.55
C THR A 42 3.58 -4.50 7.71
N ILE A 43 3.83 -3.99 8.93
CA ILE A 43 3.84 -2.53 9.21
C ILE A 43 4.84 -1.79 8.32
N LYS A 44 6.05 -2.34 8.15
CA LYS A 44 7.07 -1.72 7.28
C LYS A 44 6.59 -1.64 5.84
N SER A 45 5.90 -2.67 5.34
CA SER A 45 5.35 -2.70 4.00
C SER A 45 4.21 -1.69 3.81
N GLU A 46 3.30 -1.58 4.79
CA GLU A 46 2.19 -0.63 4.77
C GLU A 46 2.70 0.81 4.82
N ARG A 47 3.67 1.09 5.71
CA ARG A 47 4.32 2.39 5.78
C ARG A 47 4.94 2.79 4.45
N SER A 48 5.61 1.85 3.76
CA SER A 48 6.22 2.11 2.45
C SER A 48 5.16 2.41 1.38
N LYS A 49 4.04 1.68 1.36
CA LYS A 49 2.93 1.93 0.44
C LYS A 49 2.31 3.31 0.66
N ILE A 50 1.98 3.63 1.91
CA ILE A 50 1.39 4.93 2.28
C ILE A 50 2.35 6.06 1.92
N GLN A 51 3.65 5.91 2.18
CA GLN A 51 4.63 6.94 1.83
C GLN A 51 4.69 7.19 0.32
N LYS A 52 4.69 6.14 -0.50
CA LYS A 52 4.64 6.28 -1.97
C LYS A 52 3.36 6.97 -2.44
N GLU A 53 2.24 6.68 -1.81
CA GLU A 53 0.96 7.32 -2.13
C GLU A 53 0.98 8.82 -1.78
N ILE A 54 1.52 9.18 -0.61
CA ILE A 54 1.74 10.58 -0.22
C ILE A 54 2.60 11.31 -1.25
N ASP A 55 3.69 10.69 -1.70
CA ASP A 55 4.60 11.32 -2.65
C ASP A 55 3.94 11.50 -4.03
N SER A 56 3.18 10.50 -4.50
CA SER A 56 2.39 10.63 -5.73
C SER A 56 1.32 11.72 -5.63
N LEU A 57 0.63 11.83 -4.48
CA LEU A 57 -0.37 12.88 -4.27
C LEU A 57 0.26 14.27 -4.21
N ARG A 58 1.46 14.41 -3.63
CA ARG A 58 2.22 15.68 -3.64
C ARG A 58 2.59 16.10 -5.04
N GLU A 59 3.08 15.18 -5.87
CA GLU A 59 3.42 15.46 -7.26
C GLU A 59 2.18 15.90 -8.05
N LYS A 60 1.07 15.15 -7.94
CA LYS A 60 -0.21 15.53 -8.56
C LYS A 60 -0.68 16.91 -8.12
N LYS A 61 -0.55 17.24 -6.83
CA LYS A 61 -0.91 18.56 -6.31
C LYS A 61 -0.07 19.67 -6.95
N LEU A 62 1.24 19.47 -7.11
CA LEU A 62 2.12 20.45 -7.75
C LEU A 62 1.70 20.70 -9.20
N VAL A 63 1.45 19.62 -9.97
CA VAL A 63 0.98 19.72 -11.35
C VAL A 63 -0.36 20.46 -11.44
N LEU A 64 -1.31 20.13 -10.56
CA LEU A 64 -2.63 20.78 -10.56
C LEU A 64 -2.56 22.26 -10.15
N GLU A 65 -1.69 22.64 -9.22
CA GLU A 65 -1.52 24.06 -8.86
C GLU A 65 -0.82 24.85 -9.98
N ASP A 66 0.11 24.25 -10.72
CA ASP A 66 0.69 24.86 -11.92
C ASP A 66 -0.38 25.06 -13.01
N GLU A 67 -1.16 24.01 -13.31
CA GLU A 67 -2.26 24.08 -14.29
C GLU A 67 -3.29 25.14 -13.91
N LYS A 68 -3.69 25.19 -12.63
CA LYS A 68 -4.58 26.21 -12.09
C LYS A 68 -4.01 27.62 -12.22
N THR A 69 -2.70 27.79 -12.07
CA THR A 69 -2.04 29.08 -12.26
C THR A 69 -2.09 29.47 -13.74
N ARG A 70 -1.70 28.57 -14.64
CA ARG A 70 -1.75 28.78 -16.09
C ARG A 70 -3.15 29.11 -16.59
N LEU A 71 -4.17 28.42 -16.10
CA LEU A 71 -5.58 28.70 -16.40
C LEU A 71 -6.07 30.06 -15.87
N LYS A 72 -5.37 30.70 -14.93
CA LYS A 72 -5.73 32.04 -14.42
C LYS A 72 -4.94 33.15 -15.08
N THR A 73 -3.67 32.90 -15.42
CA THR A 73 -2.74 33.94 -15.86
C THR A 73 -2.49 33.92 -17.36
N ASP A 74 -2.67 32.80 -18.04
CA ASP A 74 -2.34 32.63 -19.45
C ASP A 74 -3.59 32.49 -20.33
N PHE A 75 -3.99 33.62 -20.93
CA PHE A 75 -5.13 33.67 -21.84
C PHE A 75 -4.93 32.84 -23.11
N LYS A 76 -3.70 32.70 -23.60
CA LYS A 76 -3.39 31.92 -24.80
C LYS A 76 -3.58 30.43 -24.54
N TYR A 77 -3.12 29.96 -23.37
CA TYR A 77 -3.33 28.59 -22.93
C TYR A 77 -4.82 28.23 -22.79
N ILE A 78 -5.63 29.17 -22.28
CA ILE A 78 -7.09 28.99 -22.17
C ILE A 78 -7.74 28.93 -23.56
N GLU A 79 -7.36 29.82 -24.49
CA GLU A 79 -7.92 29.83 -25.85
C GLU A 79 -7.57 28.55 -26.62
N GLU A 80 -6.33 28.06 -26.50
CA GLU A 80 -5.89 26.79 -27.08
C GLU A 80 -6.70 25.62 -26.51
N MET A 81 -6.84 25.54 -25.18
CA MET A 81 -7.65 24.50 -24.53
C MET A 81 -9.13 24.56 -24.94
N ALA A 82 -9.70 25.77 -25.01
CA ALA A 82 -11.09 25.97 -25.42
C ALA A 82 -11.33 25.50 -26.86
N ARG A 83 -10.41 25.80 -27.79
CA ARG A 83 -10.51 25.41 -29.20
C ARG A 83 -10.22 23.91 -29.42
N GLU A 84 -9.19 23.37 -28.78
CA GLU A 84 -8.74 21.99 -29.04
C GLU A 84 -9.50 20.94 -28.22
N LYS A 85 -9.57 21.12 -26.89
CA LYS A 85 -10.22 20.15 -26.01
C LYS A 85 -11.74 20.29 -26.04
N TYR A 86 -12.23 21.52 -25.99
CA TYR A 86 -13.66 21.79 -25.85
C TYR A 86 -14.36 22.20 -27.14
N ARG A 87 -13.62 22.38 -28.24
CA ARG A 87 -14.15 22.77 -29.56
C ARG A 87 -15.03 24.02 -29.53
N MET A 88 -14.71 24.95 -28.63
CA MET A 88 -15.36 26.24 -28.52
C MET A 88 -14.87 27.19 -29.61
N ALA A 89 -15.78 28.03 -30.11
CA ALA A 89 -15.54 28.98 -31.19
C ALA A 89 -16.12 30.35 -30.79
N LYS A 90 -15.49 31.44 -31.23
CA LYS A 90 -16.02 32.79 -31.01
C LYS A 90 -17.28 33.00 -31.84
N LYS A 91 -18.10 33.99 -31.44
CA LYS A 91 -19.33 34.33 -32.16
C LYS A 91 -19.03 34.64 -33.63
N GLY A 92 -19.52 33.79 -34.54
CA GLY A 92 -19.30 33.91 -35.99
C GLY A 92 -18.31 32.90 -36.59
N GLU A 93 -17.57 32.14 -35.77
CA GLU A 93 -16.70 31.06 -36.22
C GLU A 93 -17.46 29.72 -36.33
N LYS A 94 -17.09 28.85 -37.29
CA LYS A 94 -17.71 27.53 -37.50
C LYS A 94 -16.77 26.40 -37.05
N VAL A 95 -17.29 25.45 -36.28
CA VAL A 95 -16.56 24.26 -35.80
C VAL A 95 -16.87 23.09 -36.71
N PHE A 96 -15.85 22.49 -37.32
CA PHE A 96 -16.00 21.30 -38.16
C PHE A 96 -15.58 20.04 -37.38
N LYS A 97 -16.49 19.07 -37.26
CA LYS A 97 -16.17 17.73 -36.75
C LYS A 97 -16.08 16.80 -37.95
N VAL A 98 -14.89 16.24 -38.19
CA VAL A 98 -14.74 15.15 -39.16
C VAL A 98 -15.47 13.93 -38.59
N ILE A 99 -16.45 13.44 -39.33
CA ILE A 99 -17.15 12.19 -39.05
C ILE A 99 -16.61 11.23 -40.09
N GLU A 100 -15.96 10.16 -39.66
CA GLU A 100 -15.62 9.06 -40.56
C GLU A 100 -16.92 8.40 -41.00
N LYS A 101 -17.05 8.17 -42.30
CA LYS A 101 -18.24 7.55 -42.86
C LYS A 101 -18.09 6.05 -42.62
N ASP A 102 -18.97 5.50 -41.80
CA ASP A 102 -19.09 4.04 -41.65
C ASP A 102 -19.48 3.48 -43.04
N ASP A 103 -18.60 2.66 -43.61
CA ASP A 103 -18.81 1.92 -44.87
C ASP A 103 -19.72 0.70 -44.68
#